data_AF-A0A0K8RH85-F1
#
_entry.id   AF-A0A0K8RH85-F1
#
_cell.length_a   1.000
_cell.length_b   1.000
_cell.length_c   1.000
_cell.angle_alpha   90.00
_cell.angle_beta   90.00
_cell.angle_gamma   90.00
#
_symmetry.space_group_name_H-M   'P 1'
#
loop_
_entity.id
_entity.type
_entity.pdbx_description
1 polymer ?
#
loop_
_entity_poly.entity_id
_entity_poly.type
_entity_poly.pdbx_seq_one_letter_code
_entity_poly.pdbx_strand_id
1 'polypeptide(L)'
;MWKIFAVFCVLCSAVTAQDIRSSETVTTSSLRETLYNTFINTVFDKVLSSVAKSKAIDPVTLPNISYAFETKIIVKITAEAALYRGVLEGLSSLTRTGNCRFEVGERGIDIKADVGAGPLNSSFVGLARAMGYGQAVTVDVNITYLQILLGLAQTPGSQLELSEFKVLV
;
A
#
# COMPACT_ATOMS: atom_id res chain seq x y z
N MET A 1 -7.93 -6.78 2.71
CA MET A 1 -6.58 -6.58 2.13
C MET A 1 -6.19 -7.63 1.09
N TRP A 2 -6.50 -8.93 1.26
CA TRP A 2 -6.24 -10.00 0.26
C TRP A 2 -6.71 -9.71 -1.19
N LYS A 3 -7.82 -8.99 -1.36
CA LYS A 3 -8.43 -8.75 -2.68
C LYS A 3 -7.58 -7.83 -3.60
N ILE A 4 -6.77 -6.93 -3.03
CA ILE A 4 -5.89 -6.03 -3.80
C ILE A 4 -4.67 -6.81 -4.32
N PHE A 5 -4.14 -7.70 -3.46
CA PHE A 5 -3.03 -8.61 -3.79
C PHE A 5 -3.37 -9.55 -4.95
N ALA A 6 -4.56 -10.14 -4.94
CA ALA A 6 -4.98 -11.08 -5.98
C ALA A 6 -5.06 -10.43 -7.38
N VAL A 7 -5.45 -9.16 -7.46
CA VAL A 7 -5.54 -8.44 -8.74
C VAL A 7 -4.14 -8.08 -9.27
N PHE A 8 -3.21 -7.72 -8.38
CA PHE A 8 -1.84 -7.37 -8.77
C PHE A 8 -1.05 -8.60 -9.26
N CYS A 9 -1.16 -9.75 -8.57
CA CYS A 9 -0.47 -10.99 -8.96
C CYS A 9 -0.97 -11.60 -10.28
N VAL A 10 -2.26 -11.47 -10.60
CA VAL A 10 -2.85 -12.01 -11.86
C VAL A 10 -2.48 -11.17 -13.08
N LEU A 11 -2.26 -9.85 -12.91
CA LEU A 11 -1.90 -8.96 -14.03
C LEU A 11 -0.41 -9.00 -14.36
N CYS A 12 0.46 -9.21 -13.37
CA CYS A 12 1.90 -9.36 -13.61
C CYS A 12 2.24 -10.63 -14.41
N SER A 13 1.49 -11.73 -14.23
CA SER A 13 1.73 -12.97 -14.98
C SER A 13 1.25 -12.92 -16.44
N ALA A 14 0.29 -12.05 -16.78
CA ALA A 14 -0.14 -11.84 -18.15
C ALA A 14 0.86 -11.03 -18.99
N VAL A 15 1.60 -10.11 -18.36
CA VAL A 15 2.57 -9.23 -19.06
C VAL A 15 3.89 -9.96 -19.36
N THR A 16 4.28 -10.93 -18.53
CA THR A 16 5.54 -11.69 -18.73
C THR A 16 5.49 -12.67 -19.90
N ALA A 17 4.30 -12.98 -20.44
CA ALA A 17 4.15 -13.97 -21.51
C ALA A 17 4.35 -13.40 -22.93
N GLN A 18 4.34 -12.07 -23.10
CA GLN A 18 4.06 -11.50 -24.42
C GLN A 18 5.24 -10.84 -25.17
N ASP A 19 6.44 -10.68 -24.58
CA ASP A 19 7.45 -9.79 -25.19
C ASP A 19 8.92 -10.27 -25.19
N ILE A 20 9.18 -11.58 -25.29
CA ILE A 20 10.56 -12.10 -25.47
C ILE A 20 11.00 -12.19 -26.95
N ARG A 21 10.18 -11.77 -27.93
CA ARG A 21 10.57 -11.77 -29.34
C ARG A 21 10.61 -10.36 -29.93
N SER A 22 11.84 -9.91 -30.25
CA SER A 22 12.22 -8.76 -31.11
C SER A 22 12.95 -7.69 -30.29
N SER A 23 14.14 -7.20 -30.62
CA SER A 23 15.10 -7.46 -31.69
C SER A 23 16.40 -6.76 -31.27
N GLU A 24 17.52 -7.23 -31.80
CA GLU A 24 18.89 -6.81 -31.53
C GLU A 24 19.24 -5.39 -32.00
N THR A 25 20.16 -4.77 -31.22
CA THR A 25 21.24 -3.85 -31.58
C THR A 25 20.92 -2.46 -32.17
N VAL A 26 21.31 -1.40 -31.45
CA VAL A 26 22.41 -0.45 -31.79
C VAL A 26 22.43 0.76 -30.82
N THR A 27 23.62 1.06 -30.27
CA THR A 27 24.09 2.28 -29.54
C THR A 27 23.10 3.01 -28.61
N THR A 28 22.74 2.36 -27.51
CA THR A 28 21.52 2.72 -26.74
C THR A 28 21.68 2.27 -25.28
N SER A 29 22.52 2.88 -24.46
CA SER A 29 22.49 2.65 -23.00
C SER A 29 21.58 3.67 -22.33
N SER A 30 21.87 4.96 -22.45
CA SER A 30 21.06 6.03 -21.83
C SER A 30 19.65 6.16 -22.43
N LEU A 31 19.51 6.05 -23.76
CA LEU A 31 18.20 6.05 -24.42
C LEU A 31 17.39 4.79 -24.09
N ARG A 32 18.05 3.64 -23.95
CA ARG A 32 17.40 2.39 -23.55
C ARG A 32 16.98 2.43 -22.10
N GLU A 33 17.82 2.94 -21.20
CA GLU A 33 17.44 3.18 -19.79
C GLU A 33 16.26 4.16 -19.70
N THR A 34 16.28 5.24 -20.48
CA THR A 34 15.19 6.23 -20.50
C THR A 34 13.88 5.62 -21.01
N LEU A 35 13.91 4.88 -22.13
CA LEU A 35 12.75 4.20 -22.69
C LEU A 35 12.24 3.08 -21.77
N TYR A 36 13.15 2.34 -21.15
CA TYR A 36 12.84 1.27 -20.21
C TYR A 36 12.18 1.81 -18.94
N ASN A 37 12.77 2.83 -18.32
CA ASN A 37 12.19 3.49 -17.16
C ASN A 37 10.83 4.10 -17.49
N THR A 38 10.68 4.72 -18.67
CA THR A 38 9.40 5.27 -19.13
C THR A 38 8.35 4.17 -19.30
N PHE A 39 8.72 3.04 -19.89
CA PHE A 39 7.83 1.90 -20.07
C PHE A 39 7.38 1.30 -18.72
N ILE A 40 8.31 1.00 -17.83
CA ILE A 40 8.02 0.44 -16.50
C ILE A 40 7.15 1.38 -15.68
N ASN A 41 7.50 2.67 -15.66
CA ASN A 41 6.69 3.69 -15.00
C ASN A 41 5.27 3.75 -15.58
N THR A 42 5.11 3.71 -16.90
CA THR A 42 3.79 3.77 -17.55
C THR A 42 2.93 2.55 -17.22
N VAL A 43 3.51 1.35 -17.22
CA VAL A 43 2.80 0.12 -16.83
C VAL A 43 2.39 0.19 -15.37
N PHE A 44 3.31 0.60 -14.49
CA PHE A 44 3.02 0.76 -13.06
C PHE A 44 1.92 1.81 -12.82
N ASP A 45 1.99 2.96 -13.49
CA ASP A 45 1.00 4.03 -13.39
C ASP A 45 -0.40 3.56 -13.87
N LYS A 46 -0.47 2.69 -14.89
CA LYS A 46 -1.74 2.06 -15.31
C LYS A 46 -2.31 1.12 -14.25
N VAL A 47 -1.46 0.29 -13.63
CA VAL A 47 -1.92 -0.61 -12.56
C VAL A 47 -2.34 0.20 -11.33
N LEU A 48 -1.52 1.18 -10.93
CA LEU A 48 -1.79 2.05 -9.81
C LEU A 48 -3.08 2.84 -10.00
N SER A 49 -3.31 3.40 -11.20
CA SER A 49 -4.56 4.11 -11.51
C SER A 49 -5.78 3.20 -11.56
N SER A 50 -5.62 1.92 -11.97
CA SER A 50 -6.70 0.93 -11.90
C SER A 50 -7.07 0.59 -10.45
N VAL A 51 -6.05 0.43 -9.59
CA VAL A 51 -6.22 0.20 -8.15
C VAL A 51 -6.86 1.44 -7.50
N ALA A 52 -6.35 2.63 -7.80
CA ALA A 52 -6.85 3.92 -7.29
C ALA A 52 -8.34 4.16 -7.63
N LYS A 53 -8.78 3.73 -8.81
CA LYS A 53 -10.19 3.83 -9.24
C LYS A 53 -11.09 2.75 -8.66
N SER A 54 -10.51 1.75 -7.99
CA SER A 54 -11.28 0.65 -7.43
C SER A 54 -12.05 1.11 -6.18
N LYS A 55 -13.36 0.91 -6.20
CA LYS A 55 -14.22 1.10 -5.01
C LYS A 55 -13.86 0.16 -3.85
N ALA A 56 -12.97 -0.81 -4.08
CA ALA A 56 -12.51 -1.72 -3.02
C ALA A 56 -11.49 -1.08 -2.08
N ILE A 57 -10.88 0.04 -2.48
CA ILE A 57 -9.82 0.69 -1.70
C ILE A 57 -10.22 2.04 -1.12
N ASP A 58 -11.31 2.65 -1.62
CA ASP A 58 -11.77 3.97 -1.19
C ASP A 58 -13.32 4.07 -1.35
N PRO A 59 -14.10 4.23 -0.26
CA PRO A 59 -13.67 4.19 1.14
C PRO A 59 -13.33 2.76 1.61
N VAL A 60 -12.34 2.62 2.50
CA VAL A 60 -11.98 1.32 3.11
C VAL A 60 -12.43 1.25 4.57
N THR A 61 -13.07 0.14 4.94
CA THR A 61 -13.40 -0.13 6.34
C THR A 61 -12.17 -0.63 7.09
N LEU A 62 -11.87 0.02 8.21
CA LEU A 62 -10.77 -0.34 9.10
C LEU A 62 -11.23 -1.33 10.17
N PRO A 63 -10.37 -2.25 10.61
CA PRO A 63 -10.70 -3.21 11.66
C PRO A 63 -10.98 -2.49 12.98
N ASN A 64 -11.86 -3.07 13.79
CA ASN A 64 -12.08 -2.60 15.15
C ASN A 64 -10.84 -2.91 16.00
N ILE A 65 -10.42 -1.95 16.82
CA ILE A 65 -9.24 -2.09 17.68
C ILE A 65 -9.69 -1.76 19.11
N SER A 66 -9.32 -2.59 20.08
CA SER A 66 -9.61 -2.36 21.49
C SER A 66 -8.38 -2.65 22.33
N TYR A 67 -8.05 -1.73 23.23
CA TYR A 67 -6.97 -1.87 24.19
C TYR A 67 -7.52 -1.70 25.60
N ALA A 68 -7.37 -2.74 26.41
CA ALA A 68 -7.60 -2.66 27.85
C ALA A 68 -6.27 -2.36 28.53
N PHE A 69 -6.28 -1.38 29.44
CA PHE A 69 -5.14 -1.01 30.26
C PHE A 69 -5.52 -1.12 31.74
N GLU A 70 -4.59 -1.66 32.52
CA GLU A 70 -4.71 -1.78 33.96
C GLU A 70 -3.50 -1.11 34.59
N THR A 71 -3.74 -0.12 35.46
CA THR A 71 -2.68 0.57 36.20
C THR A 71 -2.98 0.57 37.69
N LYS A 72 -1.92 0.51 38.50
CA LYS A 72 -2.01 0.52 39.96
C LYS A 72 -1.11 1.62 40.50
N ILE A 73 -1.72 2.75 40.89
CA ILE A 73 -1.02 3.88 41.52
C ILE A 73 -1.23 3.83 43.04
N ILE A 74 -2.50 3.76 43.47
CA ILE A 74 -2.92 3.56 44.88
C ILE A 74 -4.09 2.55 44.94
N VAL A 75 -5.03 2.65 44.00
CA VAL A 75 -6.11 1.68 43.74
C VAL A 75 -5.92 1.11 42.32
N LYS A 76 -6.38 -0.11 42.07
CA LYS A 76 -6.38 -0.72 40.73
C LYS A 76 -7.38 0.02 39.84
N ILE A 77 -6.87 0.67 38.79
CA ILE A 77 -7.68 1.36 37.79
C ILE A 77 -7.67 0.49 36.53
N THR A 78 -8.85 0.06 36.11
CA THR A 78 -9.06 -0.63 34.84
C THR A 78 -9.77 0.31 33.88
N ALA A 79 -9.23 0.42 32.68
CA ALA A 79 -9.83 1.20 31.62
C ALA A 79 -9.62 0.54 30.26
N GLU A 80 -10.46 0.91 29.32
CA GLU A 80 -10.58 0.32 27.99
C GLU A 80 -10.76 1.46 26.99
N ALA A 81 -9.97 1.45 25.93
CA ALA A 81 -10.14 2.33 24.80
C ALA A 81 -10.37 1.48 23.56
N ALA A 82 -11.46 1.75 22.83
CA ALA A 82 -11.78 1.03 21.62
C ALA A 82 -12.17 1.97 20.49
N LEU A 83 -11.79 1.62 19.27
CA LEU A 83 -12.10 2.30 18.02
C LEU A 83 -12.91 1.34 17.16
N TYR A 84 -14.10 1.75 16.77
CA TYR A 84 -15.02 0.96 15.96
C TYR A 84 -15.42 1.69 14.69
N ARG A 85 -15.83 0.91 13.69
CA ARG A 85 -16.42 1.43 12.45
C ARG A 85 -15.52 2.46 11.78
N GLY A 86 -14.21 2.21 11.82
CA GLY A 86 -13.24 3.06 11.16
C GLY A 86 -13.49 3.07 9.66
N VAL A 87 -13.53 4.25 9.07
CA VAL A 87 -13.55 4.45 7.62
C VAL A 87 -12.32 5.26 7.26
N LEU A 88 -11.62 4.87 6.21
CA LEU A 88 -10.50 5.62 5.64
C LEU A 88 -10.84 5.99 4.20
N GLU A 89 -10.69 7.27 3.89
CA GLU A 89 -11.00 7.90 2.62
C GLU A 89 -9.77 8.60 2.04
N GLY A 90 -9.71 8.70 0.72
CA GLY A 90 -8.66 9.41 0.00
C GLY A 90 -7.56 8.50 -0.55
N LEU A 91 -7.66 7.18 -0.41
CA LEU A 91 -6.75 6.22 -1.05
C LEU A 91 -6.87 6.24 -2.58
N SER A 92 -7.94 6.81 -3.15
CA SER A 92 -8.03 7.09 -4.58
C SER A 92 -7.01 8.13 -5.08
N SER A 93 -6.39 8.89 -4.17
CA SER A 93 -5.29 9.83 -4.50
C SER A 93 -3.92 9.15 -4.64
N LEU A 94 -3.86 7.81 -4.63
CA LEU A 94 -2.62 7.07 -4.82
C LEU A 94 -1.95 7.44 -6.14
N THR A 95 -0.73 7.94 -6.04
CA THR A 95 0.11 8.35 -7.15
C THR A 95 1.55 7.93 -6.91
N ARG A 96 2.30 7.71 -7.98
CA ARG A 96 3.72 7.40 -7.87
C ARG A 96 4.50 8.67 -7.54
N THR A 97 5.45 8.59 -6.62
CA THR A 97 6.21 9.75 -6.11
C THR A 97 7.67 9.77 -6.56
N GLY A 98 8.15 8.68 -7.16
CA GLY A 98 9.49 8.53 -7.70
C GLY A 98 9.53 7.57 -8.88
N ASN A 99 10.68 7.38 -9.52
CA ASN A 99 10.81 6.37 -10.57
C ASN A 99 10.75 4.96 -9.98
N CYS A 100 10.06 4.05 -10.67
CA CYS A 100 10.17 2.64 -10.35
C CYS A 100 11.58 2.15 -10.67
N ARG A 101 12.19 1.44 -9.73
CA ARG A 101 13.45 0.73 -9.97
C ARG A 101 13.13 -0.71 -10.33
N PHE A 102 13.68 -1.17 -11.44
CA PHE A 102 13.51 -2.54 -11.91
C PHE A 102 14.88 -3.13 -12.19
N GLU A 103 15.21 -4.21 -11.51
CA GLU A 103 16.49 -4.91 -11.64
C GLU A 103 16.25 -6.36 -12.02
N VAL A 104 16.95 -6.82 -13.06
CA VAL A 104 17.00 -8.24 -13.43
C VAL A 104 18.39 -8.74 -13.12
N GLY A 105 18.49 -9.62 -12.14
CA GLY A 105 19.74 -10.29 -11.78
C GLY A 105 19.62 -11.80 -11.86
N GLU A 106 20.70 -12.50 -11.55
CA GLU A 106 20.72 -13.98 -11.48
C GLU A 106 19.74 -14.54 -10.45
N ARG A 107 19.34 -13.71 -9.47
CA ARG A 107 18.35 -14.05 -8.42
C ARG A 107 16.90 -13.77 -8.84
N GLY A 108 16.67 -13.31 -10.07
CA GLY A 108 15.37 -12.98 -10.62
C GLY A 108 15.11 -11.49 -10.75
N ILE A 109 13.84 -11.10 -10.66
CA ILE A 109 13.37 -9.72 -10.89
C ILE A 109 13.10 -9.05 -9.53
N ASP A 110 13.64 -7.86 -9.30
CA ASP A 110 13.29 -6.99 -8.17
C ASP A 110 12.70 -5.67 -8.68
N ILE A 111 11.53 -5.31 -8.17
CA ILE A 111 10.79 -4.10 -8.54
C ILE A 111 10.55 -3.29 -7.27
N LYS A 112 11.03 -2.05 -7.24
CA LYS A 112 10.76 -1.12 -6.15
C LYS A 112 10.05 0.12 -6.65
N ALA A 113 9.01 0.55 -5.95
CA ALA A 113 8.23 1.71 -6.32
C ALA A 113 7.87 2.53 -5.07
N ASP A 114 8.06 3.84 -5.20
CA ASP A 114 7.63 4.82 -4.21
C ASP A 114 6.25 5.34 -4.60
N VAL A 115 5.29 5.19 -3.70
CA VAL A 115 3.91 5.61 -3.89
C VAL A 115 3.55 6.61 -2.79
N GLY A 116 2.73 7.59 -3.12
CA GLY A 116 2.19 8.57 -2.19
C GLY A 116 0.66 8.61 -2.28
N ALA A 117 0.02 8.93 -1.16
CA ALA A 117 -1.40 9.22 -1.08
C ALA A 117 -1.61 10.43 -0.16
N GLY A 118 -2.50 11.34 -0.53
CA GLY A 118 -2.85 12.47 0.31
C GLY A 118 -3.75 13.50 -0.40
N PRO A 119 -4.64 14.19 0.34
CA PRO A 119 -4.92 14.02 1.77
C PRO A 119 -5.79 12.79 2.07
N LEU A 120 -5.54 12.14 3.20
CA LEU A 120 -6.29 10.99 3.70
C LEU A 120 -7.09 11.39 4.94
N ASN A 121 -8.35 10.99 4.99
CA ASN A 121 -9.24 11.25 6.12
C ASN A 121 -9.71 9.94 6.72
N SER A 122 -9.67 9.82 8.03
CA SER A 122 -10.24 8.67 8.73
C SER A 122 -11.15 9.10 9.86
N SER A 123 -12.30 8.45 9.97
CA SER A 123 -13.28 8.69 11.04
C SER A 123 -13.56 7.39 11.76
N PHE A 124 -13.55 7.44 13.10
CA PHE A 124 -13.85 6.31 13.97
C PHE A 124 -14.86 6.70 15.04
N VAL A 125 -15.60 5.70 15.52
CA VAL A 125 -16.32 5.80 16.79
C VAL A 125 -15.42 5.28 17.89
N GLY A 126 -14.93 6.19 18.73
CA GLY A 126 -14.17 5.90 19.93
C GLY A 126 -15.08 5.59 21.12
N LEU A 127 -14.69 4.61 21.93
CA LEU A 127 -15.32 4.30 23.20
C LEU A 127 -14.22 4.25 24.25
N ALA A 128 -14.26 5.16 25.21
CA ALA A 128 -13.39 5.14 26.36
C ALA A 128 -14.21 4.71 27.58
N ARG A 129 -13.75 3.69 28.31
CA ARG A 129 -14.33 3.23 29.56
C ARG A 129 -13.29 3.23 30.65
N ALA A 130 -13.64 3.70 31.84
CA ALA A 130 -12.81 3.61 33.03
C ALA A 130 -13.71 3.29 34.23
N MET A 131 -13.37 2.23 34.97
CA MET A 131 -14.05 1.89 36.24
C MET A 131 -15.59 1.86 36.15
N GLY A 132 -16.13 1.37 35.04
CA GLY A 132 -17.57 1.25 34.80
C GLY A 132 -18.24 2.49 34.18
N TYR A 133 -17.55 3.63 34.08
CA TYR A 133 -18.03 4.81 33.35
C TYR A 133 -17.49 4.79 31.92
N GLY A 134 -18.34 5.07 30.94
CA GLY A 134 -17.95 5.08 29.53
C GLY A 134 -18.54 6.23 28.75
N GLN A 135 -17.76 6.77 27.83
CA GLN A 135 -18.20 7.79 26.89
C GLN A 135 -17.85 7.38 25.46
N ALA A 136 -18.80 7.57 24.55
CA ALA A 136 -18.56 7.47 23.12
C ALA A 136 -18.12 8.85 22.59
N VAL A 137 -17.09 8.85 21.76
CA VAL A 137 -16.53 10.04 21.12
C VAL A 137 -16.34 9.75 19.63
N THR A 138 -16.43 10.77 18.79
CA THR A 138 -16.00 10.66 17.38
C THR A 138 -14.53 11.04 17.31
N VAL A 139 -13.73 10.24 16.60
CA VAL A 139 -12.31 10.48 16.40
C VAL A 139 -12.08 10.66 14.90
N ASP A 140 -11.76 11.89 14.51
CA ASP A 140 -11.37 12.24 13.15
C ASP A 140 -9.86 12.40 13.07
N VAL A 141 -9.25 11.73 12.11
CA VAL A 141 -7.81 11.75 11.84
C VAL A 141 -7.61 12.23 10.42
N ASN A 142 -6.88 13.34 10.27
CA ASN A 142 -6.45 13.86 8.98
C ASN A 142 -4.95 13.58 8.81
N ILE A 143 -4.61 12.87 7.74
CA ILE A 143 -3.22 12.62 7.34
C ILE A 143 -2.99 13.41 6.06
N THR A 144 -2.15 14.44 6.14
CA THR A 144 -1.86 15.32 5.00
C THR A 144 -1.27 14.55 3.83
N TYR A 145 -0.36 13.62 4.12
CA TYR A 145 0.37 12.86 3.12
C TYR A 145 0.94 11.59 3.73
N LEU A 146 0.93 10.51 2.96
CA LEU A 146 1.44 9.20 3.35
C LEU A 146 2.31 8.67 2.22
N GLN A 147 3.49 8.17 2.55
CA GLN A 147 4.39 7.53 1.60
C GLN A 147 4.41 6.01 1.82
N ILE A 148 4.31 5.25 0.74
CA ILE A 148 4.32 3.79 0.74
C ILE A 148 5.50 3.34 -0.11
N LEU A 149 6.39 2.56 0.49
CA LEU A 149 7.42 1.83 -0.22
C LEU A 149 6.90 0.45 -0.57
N LEU A 150 6.91 0.11 -1.85
CA LEU A 150 6.53 -1.19 -2.38
C LEU A 150 7.76 -1.86 -2.99
N GLY A 151 8.04 -3.09 -2.56
CA GLY A 151 9.04 -3.98 -3.14
C GLY A 151 8.37 -5.27 -3.59
N LEU A 152 8.63 -5.70 -4.82
CA LEU A 152 8.16 -6.96 -5.38
C LEU A 152 9.38 -7.72 -5.87
N ALA A 153 9.52 -8.98 -5.46
CA ALA A 153 10.58 -9.85 -5.93
C ALA A 153 9.99 -11.09 -6.61
N GLN A 154 10.62 -11.54 -7.67
CA GLN A 154 10.30 -12.78 -8.34
C GLN A 154 11.58 -13.59 -8.50
N THR A 155 11.64 -14.77 -7.89
CA THR A 155 12.73 -15.72 -8.15
C THR A 155 12.49 -16.48 -9.47
N PRO A 156 13.54 -16.94 -10.18
CA PRO A 156 13.39 -17.64 -11.45
C PRO A 156 12.49 -18.89 -11.29
N GLY A 157 11.40 -18.94 -12.06
CA GLY A 157 10.42 -20.03 -11.99
C GLY A 157 9.33 -19.88 -10.93
N SER A 158 9.31 -18.78 -10.17
CA SER A 158 8.27 -18.46 -9.17
C SER A 158 7.31 -17.36 -9.65
N GLN A 159 6.22 -17.19 -8.93
CA GLN A 159 5.33 -16.04 -9.13
C GLN A 159 5.94 -14.78 -8.51
N LEU A 160 5.44 -13.62 -8.93
CA LEU A 160 5.84 -12.34 -8.37
C LEU A 160 5.29 -12.21 -6.94
N GLU A 161 6.18 -12.03 -5.97
CA GLU A 161 5.84 -11.92 -4.55
C GLU A 161 6.14 -10.52 -4.03
N LEU A 162 5.36 -10.08 -3.04
CA LEU A 162 5.63 -8.84 -2.32
C LEU A 162 6.81 -9.06 -1.37
N SER A 163 7.95 -8.44 -1.67
CA SER A 163 9.15 -8.48 -0.83
C SER A 163 9.12 -7.41 0.26
N GLU A 164 8.55 -6.24 -0.02
CA GLU A 164 8.54 -5.10 0.90
C GLU A 164 7.22 -4.32 0.81
N PHE A 165 6.62 -4.04 1.96
CA PHE A 165 5.52 -3.09 2.09
C PHE A 165 5.73 -2.28 3.36
N LYS A 166 6.06 -1.00 3.20
CA LYS A 166 6.32 -0.11 4.32
C LYS A 166 5.55 1.19 4.16
N VAL A 167 4.82 1.54 5.20
CA VAL A 167 4.11 2.82 5.31
C VAL A 167 4.99 3.78 6.12
N LEU A 168 5.24 4.95 5.54
CA LEU A 168 5.97 6.07 6.14
C LEU A 168 4.96 7.21 6.32
N VAL A 169 4.87 7.71 7.55
CA VAL A 169 3.98 8.81 7.97
C VAL A 169 4.84 9.93 8.53
#